data_AF-A0A2E9FJR1-F1
#
_entry.id   AF-A0A2E9FJR1-F1
#
_cell.length_a   1.000
_cell.length_b   1.000
_cell.length_c   1.000
_cell.angle_alpha   90.00
_cell.angle_beta   90.00
_cell.angle_gamma   90.00
#
_symmetry.space_group_name_H-M   'P 1'
#
loop_
_entity.id
_entity.type
_entity.pdbx_description
1 polymer ?
#
loop_
_entity_poly.entity_id
_entity_poly.type
_entity_poly.pdbx_seq_one_letter_code
_entity_poly.pdbx_strand_id
1 'polypeptide(L)' 'MRISAQHPLVDFYQGYGFKTVGKIYDEDGIPHIEMVLEK' A
#
# COMPACT_ATOMS: atom_id res chain seq x y z
N MET A 1 -5.31 10.75 0.78
CA MET A 1 -4.00 10.52 1.42
C MET A 1 -3.30 9.40 0.67
N ARG A 2 -1.99 9.46 0.43
CA ARG A 2 -1.23 8.42 -0.30
C ARG A 2 -0.06 7.93 0.55
N ILE A 3 0.19 6.63 0.55
CA ILE A 3 1.27 5.98 1.31
C ILE A 3 2.01 4.95 0.45
N SER A 4 3.28 4.71 0.76
CA SER A 4 4.03 3.50 0.38
C SER A 4 3.82 2.47 1.50
N ALA A 5 3.04 1.43 1.25
CA ALA A 5 2.77 0.39 2.24
C ALA A 5 3.59 -0.86 1.92
N GLN A 6 4.13 -1.53 2.95
CA GLN A 6 4.67 -2.88 2.78
C GLN A 6 3.57 -3.80 2.28
N HIS A 7 3.84 -4.58 1.23
CA HIS A 7 2.87 -5.44 0.57
C HIS A 7 2.15 -6.41 1.52
N PRO A 8 2.80 -7.04 2.53
CA PRO A 8 2.12 -7.88 3.50
C PRO A 8 1.07 -7.16 4.37
N LEU A 9 1.06 -5.82 4.42
CA LEU A 9 0.14 -5.01 5.22
C LEU A 9 -1.06 -4.48 4.43
N VAL A 10 -1.22 -4.88 3.17
CA VAL A 10 -2.32 -4.39 2.31
C VAL A 10 -3.69 -4.61 2.96
N ASP A 11 -3.99 -5.80 3.46
CA ASP A 11 -5.29 -6.12 4.06
C ASP A 11 -5.58 -5.27 5.31
N PHE A 12 -4.54 -4.99 6.10
CA PHE A 12 -4.64 -4.10 7.26
C PHE A 12 -5.06 -2.69 6.82
N TYR A 13 -4.40 -2.12 5.81
CA TYR A 13 -4.73 -0.78 5.31
C TYR A 13 -6.07 -0.73 4.56
N GLN A 14 -6.45 -1.80 3.87
CA GLN A 14 -7.77 -1.94 3.27
C GLN A 14 -8.89 -1.88 4.32
N GLY A 15 -8.65 -2.42 5.53
CA GLY A 15 -9.56 -2.26 6.68
C GLY A 15 -9.83 -0.81 7.09
N TYR A 16 -8.93 0.12 6.75
CA TYR A 16 -9.10 1.57 6.96
C TYR A 16 -9.58 2.33 5.71
N GLY A 17 -9.94 1.61 4.64
CA GLY A 17 -10.45 2.19 3.39
C GLY A 17 -9.38 2.59 2.38
N PHE A 18 -8.11 2.25 2.59
CA PHE A 18 -7.09 2.45 1.58
C PHE A 18 -7.26 1.47 0.40
N LYS A 19 -6.95 1.94 -0.80
CA LYS A 19 -6.98 1.15 -2.04
C LYS A 19 -5.57 1.07 -2.61
N THR A 20 -5.16 -0.11 -3.08
CA THR A 20 -3.87 -0.30 -3.77
C THR A 20 -3.86 0.46 -5.10
N VAL A 21 -2.73 1.08 -5.42
CA VAL A 21 -2.49 1.79 -6.68
C VAL A 21 -1.16 1.32 -7.27
N GLY A 22 -1.16 0.99 -8.55
CA GLY A 22 0.06 0.58 -9.23
C GLY A 22 0.46 -0.87 -8.93
N LYS A 23 1.77 -1.13 -8.94
CA LYS A 23 2.36 -2.47 -8.85
C LYS A 23 3.25 -2.58 -7.61
N ILE A 24 3.52 -3.81 -7.20
CA ILE A 24 4.51 -4.08 -6.15
C ILE A 24 5.90 -3.68 -6.66
N TYR A 25 6.70 -3.03 -5.82
CA TYR A 25 8.09 -2.69 -6.08
C TYR A 25 8.97 -3.04 -4.88
N ASP A 26 10.26 -3.23 -5.14
CA ASP A 26 11.25 -3.44 -4.08
C ASP A 26 11.69 -2.10 -3.50
N GLU A 27 11.65 -1.98 -2.18
CA GLU A 27 12.22 -0.86 -1.43
C GLU A 27 13.02 -1.47 -0.28
N ASP A 28 14.35 -1.37 -0.37
CA ASP A 28 15.31 -1.95 0.58
C ASP A 28 15.16 -3.46 0.81
N GLY A 29 14.81 -4.23 -0.24
CA GLY A 29 14.59 -5.68 -0.14
C GLY A 29 13.24 -6.07 0.46
N ILE A 30 12.36 -5.10 0.71
CA ILE A 30 11.01 -5.31 1.22
C ILE A 30 10.01 -4.97 0.10
N PRO A 31 9.08 -5.88 -0.24
CA PRO A 31 8.06 -5.59 -1.25
C PRO A 31 7.08 -4.53 -0.72
N HIS A 32 6.95 -3.44 -1.45
CA HIS A 32 6.05 -2.31 -1.18
C HIS A 32 5.04 -2.11 -2.31
N ILE A 33 3.95 -1.41 -2.03
CA ILE A 33 2.93 -1.01 -2.99
C ILE A 33 2.35 0.35 -2.59
N GLU A 34 2.08 1.21 -3.56
CA GLU A 34 1.39 2.48 -3.27
C GLU A 34 -0.07 2.21 -2.90
N MET A 35 -0.59 2.96 -1.93
CA MET A 35 -2.01 2.92 -1.57
C MET A 35 -2.57 4.34 -1.40
N VAL A 36 -3.85 4.52 -1.69
CA VAL A 36 -4.57 5.80 -1.54
C VAL A 36 -5.84 5.65 -0.71
N LEU A 37 -6.08 6.60 0.19
CA LEU A 37 -7.36 6.81 0.85
C LEU A 37 -8.04 8.00 0.17
N GLU A 38 -9.13 7.72 -0.55
CA GLU A 38 -10.01 8.72 -1.15
C GLU A 38 -10.95 9.27 -0.06
N LYS A 39 -11.21 10.57 -0.08
CA LYS A 39 -12.21 11.20 0.80
C LYS A 39 -13.61 10.99 0.26
#